data_AF-A0A952B4F0-F1
#
_entry.id   AF-A0A952B4F0-F1
#
_cell.length_a   1.000
_cell.length_b   1.000
_cell.length_c   1.000
_cell.angle_alpha   90.00
_cell.angle_beta   90.00
_cell.angle_gamma   90.00
#
_symmetry.space_group_name_H-M   'P 1'
#
loop_
_entity.id
_entity.type
_entity.pdbx_description
1 polymer ?
#
loop_
_entity_poly.entity_id
_entity_poly.type
_entity_poly.pdbx_seq_one_letter_code
_entity_poly.pdbx_strand_id
1 'polypeptide(L)' 'MIQKKNRTEYEKKFADFIRLCKESKEKHMETVVVAFPQVLGDNYAEIVESLNRLSEAELSLSIVPPKASGK' A
#
# COMPACT_ATOMS: atom_id res chain seq x y z
N MET A 1 12.75 7.46 4.99
CA MET A 1 12.93 7.84 3.58
C MET A 1 13.80 6.79 2.89
N ILE A 2 13.30 6.19 1.80
CA ILE A 2 14.07 5.23 0.99
C ILE A 2 15.10 6.01 0.15
N GLN A 3 16.35 5.53 0.08
CA GLN A 3 17.38 6.12 -0.79
C GLN A 3 17.00 5.97 -2.27
N LYS A 4 17.40 6.92 -3.13
CA LYS A 4 17.00 6.98 -4.55
C LYS A 4 17.17 5.67 -5.33
N LYS A 5 18.24 4.91 -5.08
CA LYS A 5 18.51 3.60 -5.73
C LYS A 5 17.48 2.53 -5.32
N ASN A 6 17.08 2.54 -4.05
CA ASN A 6 16.16 1.56 -3.46
C ASN A 6 14.69 1.90 -3.79
N ARG A 7 14.42 3.15 -4.18
CA ARG A 7 13.08 3.59 -4.62
C ARG A 7 12.66 2.89 -5.92
N THR A 8 13.59 2.73 -6.88
CA THR A 8 13.29 2.04 -8.15
C THR A 8 12.96 0.56 -7.94
N GLU A 9 13.63 -0.10 -6.99
CA GLU A 9 13.33 -1.51 -6.64
C GLU A 9 11.97 -1.63 -5.95
N TYR A 10 11.68 -0.73 -5.01
CA TYR A 10 10.36 -0.63 -4.39
C TYR A 10 9.25 -0.39 -5.44
N GLU A 11 9.43 0.57 -6.35
CA GLU A 11 8.42 0.92 -7.36
C GLU A 11 8.12 -0.23 -8.31
N LYS A 12 9.12 -1.08 -8.62
CA LYS A 12 8.91 -2.29 -9.40
C LYS A 12 8.17 -3.36 -8.60
N LYS A 13 8.59 -3.61 -7.35
CA LYS A 13 8.03 -4.64 -6.49
C LYS A 13 6.57 -4.36 -6.13
N PHE A 14 6.24 -3.10 -5.85
CA PHE A 14 4.91 -2.66 -5.43
C PHE A 14 4.15 -1.92 -6.56
N ALA A 15 4.49 -2.19 -7.82
CA ALA A 15 3.89 -1.52 -8.98
C ALA A 15 2.35 -1.60 -8.99
N ASP A 16 1.80 -2.76 -8.62
CA ASP A 16 0.35 -2.97 -8.54
C ASP A 16 -0.30 -2.14 -7.43
N PHE A 17 0.35 -2.03 -6.27
CA PHE A 17 -0.14 -1.20 -5.16
C PHE A 17 -0.08 0.29 -5.50
N ILE A 18 1.00 0.74 -6.15
CA ILE A 18 1.13 2.12 -6.61
C ILE A 18 0.06 2.43 -7.67
N ARG A 19 -0.16 1.52 -8.61
CA ARG A 19 -1.24 1.65 -9.60
C ARG A 19 -2.61 1.70 -8.92
N LEU A 20 -2.86 0.85 -7.93
CA LEU A 20 -4.10 0.86 -7.14
C LEU A 20 -4.34 2.23 -6.49
N CYS A 21 -3.32 2.84 -5.88
CA CYS A 21 -3.44 4.18 -5.29
C CYS A 21 -3.78 5.24 -6.35
N LYS A 22 -3.10 5.20 -7.50
CA LYS A 22 -3.35 6.14 -8.60
C LYS A 22 -4.77 6.00 -9.16
N GLU A 23 -5.19 4.78 -9.48
CA GLU A 23 -6.53 4.53 -10.01
C GLU A 23 -7.63 4.87 -9.00
N SER A 24 -7.39 4.60 -7.72
CA SER A 24 -8.33 4.93 -6.64
C SER A 24 -8.53 6.43 -6.54
N LYS A 25 -7.43 7.21 -6.62
CA LYS A 25 -7.49 8.68 -6.66
C LYS A 25 -8.26 9.19 -7.89
N GLU A 26 -7.94 8.67 -9.08
CA GLU A 26 -8.62 9.05 -10.34
C GLU A 26 -10.12 8.71 -10.34
N LYS A 27 -10.50 7.64 -9.62
CA LYS A 27 -11.89 7.21 -9.48
C LYS A 27 -12.59 7.81 -8.24
N HIS A 28 -11.96 8.73 -7.52
CA HIS A 28 -12.48 9.35 -6.29
C HIS A 28 -12.89 8.34 -5.21
N MET A 29 -12.13 7.25 -5.08
CA MET A 29 -12.29 6.31 -3.98
C MET A 29 -11.70 6.90 -2.70
N GLU A 30 -12.31 6.58 -1.56
CA GLU A 30 -11.86 7.11 -0.25
C GLU A 30 -11.03 6.10 0.54
N THR A 31 -11.20 4.80 0.27
CA THR A 31 -10.59 3.72 1.07
C THR A 31 -10.01 2.62 0.20
N VAL A 32 -8.79 2.21 0.50
CA VAL A 32 -8.16 0.99 0.00
C VAL A 32 -8.29 -0.10 1.07
N VAL A 33 -8.84 -1.24 0.68
CA VAL A 33 -8.97 -2.42 1.54
C VAL A 33 -7.93 -3.46 1.14
N VAL A 34 -7.12 -3.90 2.09
CA VAL A 34 -6.10 -4.94 1.86
C VAL A 34 -6.36 -6.17 2.72
N ALA A 35 -6.11 -7.35 2.16
CA ALA A 35 -6.32 -8.61 2.88
C ALA A 35 -5.25 -8.86 3.96
N PHE A 36 -4.02 -8.39 3.74
CA PHE A 36 -2.89 -8.65 4.64
C PHE A 36 -1.94 -7.45 4.68
N PRO A 37 -1.34 -7.08 5.83
CA PRO A 37 -0.40 -5.95 5.94
C PRO A 37 0.85 -6.07 5.06
N GLN A 38 1.28 -7.30 4.74
CA GLN A 38 2.51 -7.59 3.98
C GLN A 38 2.48 -6.98 2.56
N VAL A 39 1.29 -6.69 2.03
CA VAL A 39 1.18 -6.01 0.72
C VAL A 39 1.72 -4.59 0.74
N LEU A 40 1.92 -4.00 1.93
CA LEU A 40 2.48 -2.67 2.10
C LEU A 40 4.02 -2.67 2.15
N GLY A 41 4.65 -3.82 2.42
CA GLY A 41 6.09 -3.87 2.59
C GLY A 41 6.57 -5.07 3.42
N ASP A 42 7.78 -5.53 3.11
CA ASP A 42 8.46 -6.59 3.89
C ASP A 42 9.32 -6.01 5.02
N ASN A 43 9.63 -4.71 4.94
CA ASN A 43 10.41 -4.00 5.94
C ASN A 43 9.81 -2.62 6.22
N TYR A 44 10.26 -2.00 7.31
CA TYR A 44 9.77 -0.69 7.75
C TYR A 44 9.86 0.39 6.66
N ALA A 45 10.94 0.41 5.88
CA ALA A 45 11.13 1.44 4.86
C ALA A 45 10.12 1.29 3.72
N GLU A 46 9.85 0.06 3.27
CA GLU A 46 8.81 -0.23 2.27
C GLU A 46 7.42 0.12 2.79
N ILE A 47 7.10 -0.27 4.03
CA ILE A 47 5.80 0.04 4.65
C ILE A 47 5.56 1.55 4.71
N VAL A 48 6.55 2.32 5.17
CA VAL A 48 6.43 3.79 5.25
C VAL A 48 6.26 4.41 3.86
N GLU A 49 6.95 3.91 2.84
CA GLU A 49 6.78 4.41 1.47
C GLU A 49 5.36 4.10 0.95
N SER A 50 4.83 2.89 1.18
CA SER A 50 3.45 2.55 0.82
C SER A 50 2.42 3.46 1.51
N LEU A 51 2.62 3.74 2.80
CA LEU A 51 1.76 4.65 3.56
C LEU A 51 1.85 6.10 3.06
N ASN A 52 3.04 6.56 2.67
CA ASN A 52 3.20 7.87 2.04
C ASN A 52 2.44 7.95 0.72
N ARG A 53 2.49 6.91 -0.12
CA ARG A 53 1.74 6.88 -1.39
C ARG A 53 0.23 6.89 -1.18
N LEU A 54 -0.28 6.19 -0.16
CA LEU A 54 -1.70 6.28 0.22
C LEU A 54 -2.08 7.71 0.66
N SER A 55 -1.24 8.34 1.48
CA SER A 55 -1.46 9.71 1.96
C SER A 55 -1.44 10.74 0.82
N GLU A 56 -0.47 10.65 -0.11
CA GLU A 56 -0.41 11.48 -1.32
C GLU A 56 -1.62 11.29 -2.24
N ALA A 57 -2.24 10.11 -2.18
CA ALA A 57 -3.46 9.77 -2.90
C ALA A 57 -4.74 10.13 -2.14
N GLU A 58 -4.63 10.66 -0.91
CA GLU A 58 -5.75 11.01 -0.03
C GLU A 58 -6.66 9.81 0.31
N LEU A 59 -6.06 8.63 0.45
CA LEU A 59 -6.75 7.36 0.70
C LEU A 59 -6.64 6.91 2.15
N SER A 60 -7.74 6.40 2.70
CA SER A 60 -7.76 5.64 3.95
C SER A 60 -7.34 4.19 3.71
N LEU A 61 -6.70 3.56 4.70
CA LEU A 61 -6.33 2.15 4.68
C LEU A 61 -7.22 1.34 5.61
N SER A 62 -7.83 0.28 5.10
CA SER A 62 -8.50 -0.75 5.90
C SER A 62 -7.83 -2.09 5.69
N ILE A 63 -7.49 -2.77 6.78
CA ILE A 63 -6.90 -4.11 6.75
C ILE A 63 -7.97 -5.09 7.22
N VAL A 64 -8.31 -6.06 6.37
CA VAL A 64 -9.32 -7.07 6.70
C VAL A 64 -8.80 -7.90 7.88
N PRO A 65 -9.62 -8.12 8.93
CA PRO A 65 -9.22 -9.01 10.02
C PRO A 65 -8.98 -10.43 9.46
N PRO A 66 -7.98 -11.17 9.95
CA PRO A 66 -7.80 -12.56 9.55
C PRO A 66 -9.11 -13.29 9.80
N LYS A 67 -9.60 -14.03 8.79
CA LYS A 67 -10.79 -14.87 8.93
C LYS A 67 -10.60 -15.71 10.19
N ALA A 68 -11.44 -15.50 11.20
CA ALA A 68 -11.49 -16.41 12.33
C ALA A 68 -11.83 -17.78 11.75
N SER A 69 -10.87 -18.70 11.74
CA SER A 69 -11.15 -20.10 11.50
C SER A 69 -12.18 -20.50 12.54
N GLY A 70 -13.43 -20.73 12.11
CA GLY A 70 -14.43 -21.35 12.97
C GLY A 70 -13.81 -22.60 13.56
N LYS A 71 -13.80 -22.67 14.90
CA LYS A 71 -13.32 -23.83 15.66
C LYS A 71 -14.07 -25.09 15.28
#